data_AF-A0A956D522-F1
#
_entry.id   AF-A0A956D522-F1
#
_cell.length_a   1.000
_cell.length_b   1.000
_cell.length_c   1.000
_cell.angle_alpha   90.00
_cell.angle_beta   90.00
_cell.angle_gamma   90.00
#
_symmetry.space_group_name_H-M   'P 1'
#
loop_
_entity.id
_entity.type
_entity.pdbx_description
1 polymer ?
#
loop_
_entity_poly.entity_id
_entity_poly.type
_entity_poly.pdbx_seq_one_letter_code
_entity_poly.pdbx_strand_id
1 'polypeptide(L)'
;MKHAWLLLLAFGCEATATPSLGDGDAAMPTTDAGVEEVATVSQTLTAARFYAPALVERGLSAEEVATLEADPTRLPEVVRAWGDEPALARSARRLVERALAVSGTERDGIDYGLPGRLVEAVVRNGEPWGNILTRDRCVDPSGADVDCDSGAPYAAGVLTTRAFLAVRAGRFNLTRAGTLTHGFLCSNYPMPESMEPRLPRDTLLPMFRALTAAEQTDPEAAMSGLANGFHCYSCHGQFGAHAQLFVRFDTQGRWHEEASGLQNPDGMPGESYDGLMTSHLVEGLASDERSQMLGREVAHLGEAAEAVAEHPEFLRCAVEKIVAHAVPTTSVDRRFSTEIAATLGEDPTFVDLVVATLTHPRFVRSLGEQLGAP
;
A
#
# COMPACT_ATOMS: atom_id res chain seq x y z
N MET A 1 -9.90 -28.91 -29.63
CA MET A 1 -9.22 -27.59 -29.50
C MET A 1 -9.24 -27.15 -28.04
N LYS A 2 -8.55 -27.88 -27.18
CA LYS A 2 -8.29 -27.55 -25.77
C LYS A 2 -6.86 -28.02 -25.54
N HIS A 3 -6.03 -27.19 -24.91
CA HIS A 3 -4.59 -27.35 -24.59
C HIS A 3 -3.75 -26.24 -25.25
N ALA A 4 -3.77 -25.05 -24.62
CA ALA A 4 -2.71 -24.04 -24.74
C ALA A 4 -2.97 -22.86 -23.80
N TRP A 5 -3.12 -23.07 -22.49
CA TRP A 5 -3.06 -21.98 -21.50
C TRP A 5 -2.49 -22.52 -20.20
N LEU A 6 -1.16 -22.52 -20.12
CA LEU A 6 -0.39 -22.89 -18.93
C LEU A 6 0.85 -21.99 -18.89
N LEU A 7 0.60 -20.69 -18.75
CA LEU A 7 1.59 -19.66 -18.44
C LEU A 7 0.82 -18.42 -17.95
N LEU A 8 1.28 -17.84 -16.84
CA LEU A 8 0.65 -16.80 -16.00
C LEU A 8 -0.33 -17.31 -14.94
N LEU A 9 0.24 -17.81 -13.84
CA LEU A 9 -0.10 -17.42 -12.45
C LEU A 9 0.87 -18.14 -11.51
N ALA A 10 2.10 -17.64 -11.48
CA ALA A 10 3.05 -17.90 -10.41
C ALA A 10 3.01 -16.69 -9.45
N PHE A 11 1.90 -16.53 -8.73
CA PHE A 11 2.03 -16.03 -7.37
C PHE A 11 2.34 -17.26 -6.53
N GLY A 12 3.61 -17.66 -6.58
CA GLY A 12 4.08 -18.69 -5.68
C GLY A 12 3.91 -18.15 -4.26
N CYS A 13 3.10 -18.81 -3.45
CA CYS A 13 3.51 -19.14 -2.09
C CYS A 13 4.77 -20.05 -2.18
N GLU A 14 5.81 -19.60 -2.87
CA GLU A 14 7.12 -20.06 -2.49
C GLU A 14 7.26 -19.51 -1.08
N ALA A 15 7.43 -20.41 -0.12
CA ALA A 15 8.44 -20.14 0.89
C ALA A 15 9.74 -19.89 0.13
N THR A 16 9.87 -18.71 -0.49
CA THR A 16 11.15 -18.07 -0.58
C THR A 16 11.56 -18.06 0.87
N ALA A 17 12.47 -18.97 1.22
CA ALA A 17 13.60 -18.56 2.03
C ALA A 17 13.85 -17.13 1.57
N THR A 18 13.54 -16.16 2.45
CA THR A 18 13.94 -14.78 2.26
C THR A 18 15.23 -14.87 1.50
N PRO A 19 15.36 -14.33 0.26
CA PRO A 19 16.70 -14.12 -0.24
C PRO A 19 17.36 -13.44 0.95
N SER A 20 18.33 -14.14 1.55
CA SER A 20 19.29 -13.50 2.43
C SER A 20 19.62 -12.27 1.64
N LEU A 21 19.18 -11.11 2.14
CA LEU A 21 19.51 -9.83 1.55
C LEU A 21 21.01 -9.94 1.40
N GLY A 22 21.47 -10.18 0.16
CA GLY A 22 22.89 -10.22 -0.12
C GLY A 22 23.34 -8.84 0.31
N ASP A 23 24.30 -8.81 1.22
CA ASP A 23 24.84 -7.63 1.92
C ASP A 23 25.48 -6.60 0.95
N GLY A 24 24.79 -6.21 -0.12
CA GLY A 24 25.28 -5.41 -1.23
C GLY A 24 24.36 -4.27 -1.66
N ASP A 25 23.10 -4.23 -1.22
CA ASP A 25 22.32 -2.99 -1.25
C ASP A 25 22.75 -2.15 -0.05
N ALA A 26 23.10 -0.90 -0.30
CA ALA A 26 23.59 0.05 0.70
C ALA A 26 22.47 0.39 1.71
N ALA A 27 22.16 -0.55 2.60
CA ALA A 27 21.36 -0.30 3.79
C ALA A 27 22.09 0.77 4.60
N MET A 28 21.36 1.82 4.99
CA MET A 28 21.96 2.89 5.78
C MET A 28 22.60 2.32 7.04
N PRO A 29 23.82 2.75 7.41
CA PRO A 29 24.52 2.20 8.56
C PRO A 29 23.75 2.47 9.85
N THR A 30 23.53 1.41 10.63
CA THR A 30 22.94 1.47 11.98
C THR A 30 23.99 1.99 12.97
N THR A 31 24.31 3.28 12.94
CA THR A 31 25.25 3.84 13.91
C THR A 31 24.59 3.97 15.29
N ASP A 32 25.30 3.49 16.31
CA ASP A 32 24.91 3.55 17.72
C ASP A 32 24.75 5.00 18.21
N ALA A 33 23.86 5.18 19.20
CA ALA A 33 23.33 6.44 19.74
C ALA A 33 24.35 7.37 20.45
N GLY A 34 25.43 7.75 19.76
CA GLY A 34 26.43 8.69 20.25
C GLY A 34 26.47 9.96 19.41
N VAL A 35 25.80 11.02 19.90
CA VAL A 35 25.73 12.38 19.32
C VAL A 35 25.20 12.40 17.88
N GLU A 36 23.99 12.91 17.72
CA GLU A 36 23.40 13.15 16.40
C GLU A 36 24.16 14.29 15.72
N GLU A 37 25.25 13.93 15.04
CA GLU A 37 26.11 14.87 14.34
C GLU A 37 25.32 15.51 13.20
N VAL A 38 25.20 16.84 13.25
CA VAL A 38 24.50 17.63 12.26
C VAL A 38 25.18 17.44 10.91
N ALA A 39 24.41 17.15 9.86
CA ALA A 39 24.94 17.01 8.50
C ALA A 39 25.67 18.29 8.07
N THR A 40 26.78 18.15 7.34
CA THR A 40 27.53 19.31 6.85
C THR A 40 26.69 20.12 5.84
N VAL A 41 27.08 21.38 5.59
CA VAL A 41 26.49 22.20 4.50
C VAL A 41 26.55 21.45 3.16
N SER A 42 27.69 20.80 2.90
CA SER A 42 27.91 20.04 1.67
C SER A 42 26.95 18.85 1.55
N GLN A 43 26.82 18.04 2.62
CA GLN A 43 25.91 16.90 2.66
C GLN A 43 24.45 17.35 2.52
N THR A 44 24.06 18.40 3.24
CA THR A 44 22.70 18.97 3.24
C THR A 44 22.31 19.46 1.84
N LEU A 45 23.14 20.28 1.21
CA LEU A 45 22.89 20.77 -0.15
C LEU A 45 22.88 19.64 -1.18
N THR A 46 23.76 18.67 -1.05
CA THR A 46 23.84 17.53 -1.98
C THR A 46 22.57 16.68 -1.91
N ALA A 47 22.14 16.32 -0.70
CA ALA A 47 20.90 15.59 -0.47
C ALA A 47 19.67 16.37 -0.98
N ALA A 48 19.53 17.64 -0.59
CA ALA A 48 18.39 18.47 -0.97
C ALA A 48 18.30 18.68 -2.50
N ARG A 49 19.43 18.91 -3.18
CA ARG A 49 19.48 18.99 -4.65
C ARG A 49 19.06 17.69 -5.33
N PHE A 50 19.31 16.55 -4.70
CA PHE A 50 18.97 15.25 -5.25
C PHE A 50 17.46 14.99 -5.20
N TYR A 51 16.80 15.18 -4.05
CA TYR A 51 15.39 14.83 -3.91
C TYR A 51 14.41 15.96 -4.30
N ALA A 52 14.84 17.23 -4.36
CA ALA A 52 13.95 18.33 -4.73
C ALA A 52 13.24 18.13 -6.09
N PRO A 53 13.91 17.71 -7.18
CA PRO A 53 13.24 17.49 -8.46
C PRO A 53 12.12 16.44 -8.42
N ALA A 54 12.25 15.41 -7.57
CA ALA A 54 11.22 14.38 -7.43
C ALA A 54 9.99 14.91 -6.68
N LEU A 55 10.19 15.80 -5.71
CA LEU A 55 9.16 16.34 -4.84
C LEU A 55 8.47 17.60 -5.38
N VAL A 56 9.25 18.58 -5.82
CA VAL A 56 8.74 19.90 -6.25
C VAL A 56 8.94 20.18 -7.74
N GLU A 57 9.38 19.18 -8.52
CA GLU A 57 9.52 19.28 -9.99
C GLU A 57 10.50 20.37 -10.47
N ARG A 58 11.36 20.84 -9.56
CA ARG A 58 12.42 21.83 -9.82
C ARG A 58 13.65 21.55 -8.95
N GLY A 59 14.77 22.16 -9.30
CA GLY A 59 15.92 22.25 -8.40
C GLY A 59 15.70 23.26 -7.28
N LEU A 60 16.65 23.31 -6.34
CA LEU A 60 16.67 24.35 -5.32
C LEU A 60 16.79 25.75 -5.94
N SER A 61 16.02 26.70 -5.42
CA SER A 61 16.11 28.11 -5.75
C SER A 61 17.37 28.73 -5.13
N ALA A 62 17.74 29.92 -5.61
CA ALA A 62 18.89 30.65 -5.05
C ALA A 62 18.71 30.99 -3.56
N GLU A 63 17.48 31.28 -3.13
CA GLU A 63 17.16 31.59 -1.73
C GLU A 63 17.25 30.35 -0.83
N GLU A 64 16.77 29.20 -1.30
CA GLU A 64 16.90 27.93 -0.58
C GLU A 64 18.38 27.53 -0.44
N VAL A 65 19.17 27.67 -1.51
CA VAL A 65 20.62 27.41 -1.45
C VAL A 65 21.30 28.35 -0.46
N ALA A 66 21.04 29.66 -0.54
CA ALA A 66 21.63 30.64 0.38
C ALA A 66 21.25 30.38 1.85
N THR A 67 20.00 29.97 2.10
CA THR A 67 19.53 29.57 3.43
C THR A 67 20.33 28.39 3.99
N LEU A 68 20.54 27.35 3.18
CA LEU A 68 21.26 26.14 3.60
C LEU A 68 22.79 26.31 3.67
N GLU A 69 23.36 27.21 2.87
CA GLU A 69 24.77 27.61 2.97
C GLU A 69 25.05 28.38 4.27
N ALA A 70 24.11 29.24 4.69
CA ALA A 70 24.23 29.98 5.92
C ALA A 70 24.01 29.10 7.16
N ASP A 71 23.03 28.19 7.11
CA ASP A 71 22.69 27.28 8.20
C ASP A 71 22.04 25.99 7.69
N PRO A 72 22.75 24.85 7.66
CA PRO A 72 22.20 23.58 7.18
C PRO A 72 21.08 23.04 8.09
N THR A 73 20.99 23.49 9.34
CA THR A 73 19.92 23.08 10.27
C THR A 73 18.55 23.63 9.88
N ARG A 74 18.50 24.60 8.95
CA ARG A 74 17.26 25.16 8.38
C ARG A 74 16.65 24.31 7.25
N LEU A 75 17.21 23.14 6.94
CA LEU A 75 16.62 22.22 5.98
C LEU A 75 15.12 21.89 6.25
N PRO A 76 14.68 21.62 7.49
CA PRO A 76 13.26 21.42 7.79
C PRO A 76 12.37 22.60 7.40
N GLU A 77 12.87 23.84 7.49
CA GLU A 77 12.14 25.04 7.08
C GLU A 77 11.98 25.10 5.56
N VAL A 78 13.08 24.85 4.82
CA VAL A 78 13.08 24.81 3.35
C VAL A 78 12.12 23.73 2.84
N VAL A 79 12.21 22.51 3.37
CA VAL A 79 11.36 21.39 2.94
C VAL A 79 9.90 21.60 3.34
N ARG A 80 9.62 22.26 4.48
CA ARG A 80 8.24 22.60 4.87
C ARG A 80 7.62 23.62 3.93
N ALA A 81 8.38 24.61 3.45
CA ALA A 81 7.89 25.61 2.50
C ALA A 81 7.45 25.00 1.15
N TRP A 82 7.97 23.82 0.79
CA TRP A 82 7.48 23.06 -0.38
C TRP A 82 6.04 22.59 -0.23
N GLY A 83 5.49 22.56 0.98
CA GLY A 83 4.08 22.32 1.24
C GLY A 83 3.14 23.29 0.52
N ASP A 84 3.60 24.52 0.28
CA ASP A 84 2.84 25.54 -0.44
C ASP A 84 2.94 25.40 -1.97
N GLU A 85 3.81 24.52 -2.46
CA GLU A 85 3.99 24.29 -3.89
C GLU A 85 3.01 23.24 -4.44
N PRO A 86 2.25 23.54 -5.51
CA PRO A 86 1.38 22.57 -6.15
C PRO A 86 2.09 21.29 -6.61
N ALA A 87 3.40 21.36 -6.84
CA ALA A 87 4.21 20.23 -7.26
C ALA A 87 4.32 19.14 -6.18
N LEU A 88 4.30 19.49 -4.88
CA LEU A 88 4.37 18.50 -3.80
C LEU A 88 3.12 17.62 -3.77
N ALA A 89 1.93 18.20 -3.96
CA ALA A 89 0.69 17.44 -4.07
C ALA A 89 0.69 16.51 -5.30
N ARG A 90 1.21 16.98 -6.45
CA ARG A 90 1.40 16.11 -7.64
C ARG A 90 2.43 15.00 -7.42
N SER A 91 3.45 15.26 -6.62
CA SER A 91 4.44 14.25 -6.22
C SER A 91 3.81 13.16 -5.35
N ALA A 92 3.03 13.53 -4.34
CA ALA A 92 2.26 12.58 -3.52
C ALA A 92 1.31 11.73 -4.36
N ARG A 93 0.61 12.37 -5.31
CA ARG A 93 -0.19 11.67 -6.32
C ARG A 93 0.62 10.61 -7.06
N ARG A 94 1.78 10.97 -7.63
CA ARG A 94 2.65 10.01 -8.36
C ARG A 94 3.14 8.87 -7.47
N LEU A 95 3.41 9.13 -6.19
CA LEU A 95 3.79 8.10 -5.22
C LEU A 95 2.70 7.03 -5.11
N VAL A 96 1.45 7.46 -4.88
CA VAL A 96 0.32 6.54 -4.69
C VAL A 96 -0.09 5.88 -6.02
N GLU A 97 -0.12 6.62 -7.12
CA GLU A 97 -0.41 6.07 -8.46
C GLU A 97 0.56 4.94 -8.81
N ARG A 98 1.86 5.10 -8.52
CA ARG A 98 2.86 4.04 -8.72
C ARG A 98 2.67 2.87 -7.77
N ALA A 99 2.43 3.13 -6.48
CA ALA A 99 2.23 2.07 -5.48
C ALA A 99 1.00 1.20 -5.81
N LEU A 100 -0.08 1.83 -6.29
CA LEU A 100 -1.32 1.14 -6.62
C LEU A 100 -1.41 0.71 -8.08
N ALA A 101 -0.47 1.11 -8.94
CA ALA A 101 -0.51 0.95 -10.39
C ALA A 101 -1.81 1.50 -11.02
N VAL A 102 -2.33 2.61 -10.47
CA VAL A 102 -3.52 3.30 -10.95
C VAL A 102 -3.09 4.64 -11.51
N SER A 103 -3.09 4.79 -12.83
CA SER A 103 -2.82 6.07 -13.48
C SER A 103 -3.44 6.09 -14.87
N GLY A 104 -3.65 7.28 -15.41
CA GLY A 104 -4.11 7.48 -16.78
C GLY A 104 -5.41 8.26 -16.88
N THR A 105 -6.06 8.08 -18.03
CA THR A 105 -7.32 8.74 -18.40
C THR A 105 -8.48 7.75 -18.30
N GLU A 106 -9.70 8.23 -18.58
CA GLU A 106 -10.88 7.38 -18.59
C GLU A 106 -10.78 6.28 -19.66
N ARG A 107 -11.02 5.03 -19.27
CA ARG A 107 -11.16 3.88 -20.18
C ARG A 107 -12.30 3.00 -19.71
N ASP A 108 -13.18 2.61 -20.64
CA ASP A 108 -14.36 1.77 -20.36
C ASP A 108 -15.27 2.36 -19.25
N GLY A 109 -15.36 3.70 -19.19
CA GLY A 109 -16.11 4.42 -18.17
C GLY A 109 -15.53 4.31 -16.77
N ILE A 110 -14.23 4.00 -16.62
CA ILE A 110 -13.48 4.02 -15.36
C ILE A 110 -12.46 5.15 -15.42
N ASP A 111 -12.52 6.07 -14.46
CA ASP A 111 -11.57 7.16 -14.33
C ASP A 111 -10.30 6.72 -13.57
N TYR A 112 -9.27 6.33 -14.32
CA TYR A 112 -7.99 5.91 -13.74
C TYR A 112 -7.17 7.04 -13.11
N GLY A 113 -7.57 8.31 -13.29
CA GLY A 113 -6.96 9.46 -12.64
C GLY A 113 -7.58 9.79 -11.27
N LEU A 114 -8.74 9.22 -10.95
CA LEU A 114 -9.50 9.53 -9.74
C LEU A 114 -8.71 9.28 -8.44
N PRO A 115 -8.03 8.13 -8.23
CA PRO A 115 -7.28 7.89 -7.00
C PRO A 115 -6.16 8.94 -6.80
N GLY A 116 -5.48 9.29 -7.89
CA GLY A 116 -4.42 10.29 -7.87
C GLY A 116 -4.93 11.69 -7.51
N ARG A 117 -6.10 12.09 -8.03
CA ARG A 117 -6.71 13.39 -7.69
C ARG A 117 -7.17 13.46 -6.23
N LEU A 118 -7.68 12.36 -5.68
CA LEU A 118 -8.01 12.28 -4.25
C LEU A 118 -6.77 12.55 -3.39
N VAL A 119 -5.67 11.86 -3.68
CA VAL A 119 -4.39 12.07 -2.96
C VAL A 119 -3.90 13.51 -3.14
N GLU A 120 -3.97 14.05 -4.35
CA GLU A 120 -3.56 15.43 -4.63
C GLU A 120 -4.40 16.44 -3.82
N ALA A 121 -5.70 16.20 -3.66
CA ALA A 121 -6.58 17.04 -2.86
C ALA A 121 -6.27 16.96 -1.37
N VAL A 122 -6.08 15.75 -0.82
CA VAL A 122 -5.69 15.54 0.59
C VAL A 122 -4.43 16.33 0.93
N VAL A 123 -3.39 16.23 0.09
CA VAL A 123 -2.13 16.97 0.32
C VAL A 123 -2.30 18.47 0.15
N ARG A 124 -2.98 18.91 -0.91
CA ARG A 124 -3.17 20.34 -1.19
C ARG A 124 -3.97 21.06 -0.10
N ASN A 125 -4.91 20.36 0.52
CA ASN A 125 -5.75 20.90 1.59
C ASN A 125 -5.09 20.80 2.98
N GLY A 126 -3.88 20.22 3.08
CA GLY A 126 -3.22 20.00 4.37
C GLY A 126 -3.98 19.02 5.28
N GLU A 127 -4.70 18.07 4.69
CA GLU A 127 -5.44 17.06 5.46
C GLU A 127 -4.51 15.97 6.00
N PRO A 128 -4.92 15.27 7.08
CA PRO A 128 -4.21 14.10 7.57
C PRO A 128 -3.94 13.08 6.47
N TRP A 129 -2.74 12.50 6.45
CA TRP A 129 -2.36 11.52 5.42
C TRP A 129 -3.27 10.29 5.40
N GLY A 130 -3.84 9.92 6.56
CA GLY A 130 -4.84 8.85 6.66
C GLY A 130 -6.07 9.07 5.76
N ASN A 131 -6.41 10.32 5.42
CA ASN A 131 -7.56 10.66 4.59
C ASN A 131 -7.45 10.11 3.16
N ILE A 132 -6.27 9.69 2.69
CA ILE A 132 -6.19 8.95 1.41
C ILE A 132 -6.97 7.62 1.45
N LEU A 133 -7.20 7.08 2.65
CA LEU A 133 -7.93 5.84 2.91
C LEU A 133 -9.30 6.07 3.55
N THR A 134 -9.50 7.17 4.29
CA THR A 134 -10.71 7.35 5.11
C THR A 134 -11.66 8.43 4.62
N ARG A 135 -11.30 9.20 3.58
CA ARG A 135 -12.19 10.21 3.02
C ARG A 135 -13.47 9.58 2.47
N ASP A 136 -14.61 10.20 2.78
CA ASP A 136 -15.95 9.77 2.40
C ASP A 136 -16.34 10.14 0.96
N ARG A 137 -15.61 11.10 0.38
CA ARG A 137 -15.83 11.67 -0.96
C ARG A 137 -14.58 11.52 -1.83
N CYS A 138 -14.81 11.39 -3.13
CA CYS A 138 -13.78 11.36 -4.15
C CYS A 138 -13.67 12.73 -4.85
N VAL A 139 -12.70 12.89 -5.76
CA VAL A 139 -12.42 14.20 -6.39
C VAL A 139 -12.50 14.09 -7.91
N ASP A 140 -13.33 14.93 -8.51
CA ASP A 140 -13.53 14.99 -9.96
C ASP A 140 -12.38 15.73 -10.68
N PRO A 141 -12.38 15.79 -12.03
CA PRO A 141 -11.33 16.50 -12.77
C PRO A 141 -11.28 18.02 -12.53
N SER A 142 -12.36 18.63 -12.01
CA SER A 142 -12.39 20.06 -11.66
C SER A 142 -11.82 20.34 -10.27
N GLY A 143 -11.62 19.28 -9.46
CA GLY A 143 -11.18 19.38 -8.08
C GLY A 143 -12.33 19.44 -7.07
N ALA A 144 -13.57 19.20 -7.49
CA ALA A 144 -14.74 19.20 -6.62
C ALA A 144 -14.98 17.82 -5.98
N ASP A 145 -15.54 17.83 -4.77
CA ASP A 145 -15.94 16.61 -4.07
C ASP A 145 -17.16 15.95 -4.72
N VAL A 146 -17.00 14.70 -5.12
CA VAL A 146 -18.04 13.86 -5.74
C VAL A 146 -18.18 12.54 -5.00
N ASP A 147 -19.28 11.83 -5.21
CA ASP A 147 -19.39 10.45 -4.75
C ASP A 147 -18.32 9.58 -5.42
N CYS A 148 -17.79 8.63 -4.67
CA CYS A 148 -16.86 7.65 -5.23
C CYS A 148 -17.57 6.74 -6.24
N ASP A 149 -16.84 6.35 -7.29
CA ASP A 149 -17.44 5.79 -8.49
C ASP A 149 -17.76 4.28 -8.41
N SER A 150 -17.44 3.61 -7.30
CA SER A 150 -17.72 2.17 -7.11
C SER A 150 -19.18 1.85 -6.83
N GLY A 151 -19.96 2.82 -6.34
CA GLY A 151 -21.36 2.61 -5.97
C GLY A 151 -21.58 1.86 -4.65
N ALA A 152 -20.52 1.60 -3.88
CA ALA A 152 -20.65 1.05 -2.53
C ALA A 152 -21.38 2.05 -1.60
N PRO A 153 -22.14 1.58 -0.59
CA PRO A 153 -22.83 2.44 0.38
C PRO A 153 -21.89 3.08 1.41
N TYR A 154 -20.57 2.89 1.25
CA TYR A 154 -19.50 3.43 2.08
C TYR A 154 -18.32 3.82 1.18
N ALA A 155 -17.35 4.56 1.72
CA ALA A 155 -16.11 4.89 1.05
C ALA A 155 -14.90 4.45 1.90
N ALA A 156 -13.79 4.22 1.21
CA ALA A 156 -12.49 3.85 1.75
C ALA A 156 -11.38 4.57 0.94
N GLY A 157 -11.59 5.87 0.68
CA GLY A 157 -10.69 6.70 -0.11
C GLY A 157 -10.30 6.05 -1.44
N VAL A 158 -8.99 5.90 -1.68
CA VAL A 158 -8.47 5.30 -2.92
C VAL A 158 -8.88 3.83 -3.12
N LEU A 159 -9.23 3.09 -2.06
CA LEU A 159 -9.56 1.66 -2.13
C LEU A 159 -10.97 1.39 -2.66
N THR A 160 -11.90 2.34 -2.56
CA THR A 160 -13.27 2.25 -3.12
C THR A 160 -13.42 2.94 -4.47
N THR A 161 -12.31 3.20 -5.16
CA THR A 161 -12.32 3.73 -6.52
C THR A 161 -12.39 2.59 -7.53
N ARG A 162 -13.16 2.73 -8.61
CA ARG A 162 -13.21 1.68 -9.66
C ARG A 162 -11.85 1.47 -10.31
N ALA A 163 -11.01 2.50 -10.38
CA ALA A 163 -9.65 2.40 -10.88
C ALA A 163 -8.81 1.37 -10.10
N PHE A 164 -8.75 1.49 -8.77
CA PHE A 164 -8.05 0.53 -7.91
C PHE A 164 -8.68 -0.86 -8.04
N LEU A 165 -10.00 -0.93 -7.88
CA LEU A 165 -10.72 -2.20 -7.86
C LEU A 165 -10.59 -2.97 -9.18
N ALA A 166 -10.61 -2.28 -10.33
CA ALA A 166 -10.51 -2.90 -11.65
C ALA A 166 -9.07 -3.30 -12.01
N VAL A 167 -8.06 -2.44 -11.79
CA VAL A 167 -6.65 -2.81 -12.04
C VAL A 167 -6.22 -3.99 -11.18
N ARG A 168 -6.75 -4.08 -9.97
CA ARG A 168 -6.38 -5.11 -9.00
C ARG A 168 -7.39 -6.25 -8.95
N ALA A 169 -8.30 -6.35 -9.92
CA ALA A 169 -9.18 -7.50 -10.04
C ALA A 169 -8.36 -8.79 -10.24
N GLY A 170 -8.68 -9.82 -9.47
CA GLY A 170 -8.00 -11.10 -9.52
C GLY A 170 -8.77 -12.14 -8.75
N ARG A 171 -8.55 -13.41 -9.10
CA ARG A 171 -9.22 -14.58 -8.50
C ARG A 171 -9.12 -14.54 -6.98
N PHE A 172 -10.21 -14.88 -6.30
CA PHE A 172 -10.34 -14.79 -4.83
C PHE A 172 -9.99 -13.41 -4.23
N ASN A 173 -10.05 -12.32 -5.01
CA ASN A 173 -9.61 -10.99 -4.61
C ASN A 173 -8.14 -10.90 -4.13
N LEU A 174 -7.27 -11.84 -4.56
CA LEU A 174 -5.90 -11.91 -4.06
C LEU A 174 -5.09 -10.64 -4.36
N THR A 175 -5.27 -10.07 -5.53
CA THR A 175 -4.49 -8.90 -5.93
C THR A 175 -4.94 -7.63 -5.20
N ARG A 176 -6.23 -7.50 -4.86
CA ARG A 176 -6.76 -6.34 -4.10
C ARG A 176 -6.23 -6.34 -2.66
N ALA A 177 -6.43 -7.45 -1.94
CA ALA A 177 -6.00 -7.57 -0.55
C ALA A 177 -4.47 -7.55 -0.41
N GLY A 178 -3.73 -8.13 -1.37
CA GLY A 178 -2.26 -8.02 -1.40
C GLY A 178 -1.77 -6.60 -1.68
N THR A 179 -2.43 -5.87 -2.57
CA THR A 179 -2.05 -4.47 -2.86
C THR A 179 -2.35 -3.54 -1.70
N LEU A 180 -3.45 -3.75 -0.97
CA LEU A 180 -3.76 -3.01 0.25
C LEU A 180 -2.65 -3.16 1.28
N THR A 181 -2.28 -4.40 1.64
CA THR A 181 -1.27 -4.64 2.67
C THR A 181 0.14 -4.21 2.23
N HIS A 182 0.52 -4.49 0.98
CA HIS A 182 1.82 -4.08 0.47
C HIS A 182 1.94 -2.56 0.27
N GLY A 183 0.85 -1.92 -0.18
CA GLY A 183 0.81 -0.49 -0.51
C GLY A 183 0.81 0.39 0.73
N PHE A 184 0.08 -0.01 1.78
CA PHE A 184 -0.18 0.83 2.95
C PHE A 184 0.43 0.32 4.25
N LEU A 185 0.82 -0.95 4.35
CA LEU A 185 1.44 -1.53 5.55
C LEU A 185 2.85 -2.07 5.28
N CYS A 186 3.33 -1.98 4.04
CA CYS A 186 4.64 -2.47 3.60
C CYS A 186 4.88 -3.91 4.08
N SER A 187 3.83 -4.72 4.03
CA SER A 187 3.79 -6.07 4.60
C SER A 187 3.25 -7.04 3.56
N ASN A 188 3.84 -8.23 3.54
CA ASN A 188 3.42 -9.35 2.70
C ASN A 188 2.82 -10.45 3.57
N TYR A 189 2.05 -11.36 2.97
CA TYR A 189 1.58 -12.55 3.67
C TYR A 189 2.67 -13.63 3.71
N PRO A 190 2.72 -14.45 4.78
CA PRO A 190 1.94 -14.30 6.01
C PRO A 190 2.47 -13.12 6.86
N MET A 191 1.55 -12.38 7.46
CA MET A 191 1.85 -11.34 8.44
C MET A 191 2.15 -11.96 9.81
N PRO A 192 2.82 -11.23 10.72
CA PRO A 192 2.92 -11.66 12.12
C PRO A 192 1.53 -11.88 12.73
N GLU A 193 1.32 -12.98 13.46
CA GLU A 193 0.05 -13.28 14.15
C GLU A 193 -0.35 -12.20 15.18
N SER A 194 0.63 -11.46 15.70
CA SER A 194 0.39 -10.31 16.58
C SER A 194 -0.17 -9.09 15.85
N MET A 195 -0.06 -9.05 14.52
CA MET A 195 -0.60 -7.98 13.67
C MET A 195 -1.94 -8.40 13.07
N GLU A 196 -1.99 -9.59 12.46
CA GLU A 196 -3.23 -10.14 11.91
C GLU A 196 -3.38 -11.60 12.35
N PRO A 197 -4.30 -11.90 13.29
CA PRO A 197 -4.63 -13.26 13.64
C PRO A 197 -5.20 -14.03 12.45
N ARG A 198 -4.92 -15.33 12.34
CA ARG A 198 -5.58 -16.17 11.33
C ARG A 198 -7.05 -16.42 11.66
N LEU A 199 -7.92 -16.32 10.65
CA LEU A 199 -9.31 -16.78 10.74
C LEU A 199 -9.39 -18.26 11.13
N PRO A 200 -10.42 -18.68 11.89
CA PRO A 200 -10.60 -20.09 12.25
C PRO A 200 -10.71 -20.98 11.01
N ARG A 201 -10.01 -22.13 11.01
CA ARG A 201 -9.95 -23.06 9.85
C ARG A 201 -11.33 -23.44 9.32
N ASP A 202 -12.31 -23.65 10.19
CA ASP A 202 -13.65 -24.08 9.85
C ASP A 202 -14.52 -23.01 9.17
N THR A 203 -14.08 -21.75 9.20
CA THR A 203 -14.73 -20.65 8.45
C THR A 203 -14.29 -20.58 6.99
N LEU A 204 -13.12 -21.12 6.65
CA LEU A 204 -12.53 -21.08 5.30
C LEU A 204 -13.08 -22.20 4.41
N LEU A 205 -13.00 -22.09 3.08
CA LEU A 205 -13.27 -23.20 2.17
C LEU A 205 -12.31 -24.38 2.43
N PRO A 206 -12.73 -25.65 2.24
CA PRO A 206 -11.92 -26.84 2.51
C PRO A 206 -10.50 -26.77 1.92
N MET A 207 -10.37 -26.27 0.69
CA MET A 207 -9.08 -26.14 0.00
C MET A 207 -8.07 -25.25 0.76
N PHE A 208 -8.55 -24.26 1.53
CA PHE A 208 -7.72 -23.30 2.27
C PHE A 208 -7.46 -23.71 3.73
N ARG A 209 -8.10 -24.78 4.22
CA ARG A 209 -7.94 -25.23 5.62
C ARG A 209 -6.67 -26.04 5.83
N ALA A 210 -6.13 -26.66 4.78
CA ALA A 210 -5.07 -27.63 4.90
C ALA A 210 -3.73 -26.98 5.30
N LEU A 211 -3.09 -27.52 6.33
CA LEU A 211 -1.69 -27.22 6.71
C LEU A 211 -0.72 -28.24 6.09
N THR A 212 -1.20 -29.46 5.86
CA THR A 212 -0.44 -30.56 5.26
C THR A 212 -1.17 -31.14 4.07
N ALA A 213 -0.45 -31.79 3.15
CA ALA A 213 -1.05 -32.49 2.02
C ALA A 213 -2.06 -33.57 2.45
N ALA A 214 -1.84 -34.21 3.59
CA ALA A 214 -2.73 -35.23 4.13
C ALA A 214 -4.08 -34.67 4.62
N GLU A 215 -4.15 -33.37 4.93
CA GLU A 215 -5.39 -32.70 5.32
C GLU A 215 -6.18 -32.15 4.12
N GLN A 216 -5.61 -32.15 2.90
CA GLN A 216 -6.31 -31.68 1.71
C GLN A 216 -7.34 -32.73 1.27
N THR A 217 -8.62 -32.35 1.34
CA THR A 217 -9.76 -33.24 1.06
C THR A 217 -10.51 -32.85 -0.20
N ASP A 218 -10.16 -31.71 -0.82
CA ASP A 218 -10.78 -31.22 -2.06
C ASP A 218 -10.06 -31.81 -3.29
N PRO A 219 -10.75 -32.61 -4.13
CA PRO A 219 -10.18 -33.22 -5.33
C PRO A 219 -9.75 -32.18 -6.38
N GLU A 220 -10.44 -31.05 -6.52
CA GLU A 220 -10.10 -30.01 -7.50
C GLU A 220 -8.87 -29.20 -7.06
N ALA A 221 -8.77 -28.91 -5.77
CA ALA A 221 -7.57 -28.31 -5.19
C ALA A 221 -6.35 -29.23 -5.35
N ALA A 222 -6.54 -30.54 -5.14
CA ALA A 222 -5.51 -31.56 -5.33
C ALA A 222 -5.05 -31.69 -6.80
N MET A 223 -5.95 -31.46 -7.77
CA MET A 223 -5.69 -31.64 -9.20
C MET A 223 -5.18 -30.38 -9.93
N SER A 224 -5.48 -29.18 -9.44
CA SER A 224 -5.17 -27.90 -10.10
C SER A 224 -3.70 -27.46 -9.99
N GLY A 225 -2.84 -28.23 -9.32
CA GLY A 225 -1.45 -27.83 -9.05
C GLY A 225 -1.29 -26.72 -8.00
N LEU A 226 -2.40 -26.13 -7.51
CA LEU A 226 -2.44 -25.30 -6.30
C LEU A 226 -2.01 -26.10 -5.05
N ALA A 227 -2.19 -27.42 -5.07
CA ALA A 227 -1.80 -28.34 -4.01
C ALA A 227 -0.38 -28.92 -4.14
N ASN A 228 0.54 -28.27 -4.87
CA ASN A 228 1.93 -28.74 -4.96
C ASN A 228 2.80 -28.39 -3.73
N GLY A 229 2.21 -28.41 -2.53
CA GLY A 229 2.95 -28.47 -1.27
C GLY A 229 2.82 -27.25 -0.34
N PHE A 230 2.04 -27.46 0.72
CA PHE A 230 2.15 -26.84 2.06
C PHE A 230 1.69 -25.39 2.28
N HIS A 231 1.08 -25.19 3.47
CA HIS A 231 0.77 -23.90 4.10
C HIS A 231 -0.35 -23.02 3.48
N CYS A 232 -1.34 -23.60 2.79
CA CYS A 232 -2.53 -22.84 2.34
C CYS A 232 -3.15 -22.07 3.51
N TYR A 233 -3.40 -22.73 4.64
CA TYR A 233 -3.94 -22.05 5.82
C TYR A 233 -3.02 -20.96 6.39
N SER A 234 -1.70 -21.10 6.26
CA SER A 234 -0.75 -20.11 6.78
C SER A 234 -0.96 -18.74 6.14
N CYS A 235 -1.22 -18.73 4.83
CA CYS A 235 -1.48 -17.50 4.09
C CYS A 235 -2.98 -17.20 4.06
N HIS A 236 -3.82 -18.15 3.65
CA HIS A 236 -5.25 -17.95 3.47
C HIS A 236 -6.03 -17.71 4.77
N GLY A 237 -5.47 -18.06 5.93
CA GLY A 237 -6.05 -17.70 7.23
C GLY A 237 -6.10 -16.19 7.47
N GLN A 238 -5.08 -15.44 7.03
CA GLN A 238 -5.08 -13.97 7.09
C GLN A 238 -5.61 -13.37 5.79
N PHE A 239 -5.23 -13.98 4.67
CA PHE A 239 -5.65 -13.52 3.35
C PHE A 239 -7.17 -13.52 3.22
N GLY A 240 -7.82 -14.58 3.68
CA GLY A 240 -9.27 -14.73 3.64
C GLY A 240 -9.98 -13.58 4.35
N ALA A 241 -9.41 -13.07 5.45
CA ALA A 241 -9.97 -11.94 6.16
C ALA A 241 -9.99 -10.68 5.27
N HIS A 242 -8.83 -10.30 4.74
CA HIS A 242 -8.72 -9.08 3.94
C HIS A 242 -9.39 -9.19 2.56
N ALA A 243 -9.37 -10.37 1.94
CA ALA A 243 -10.02 -10.63 0.65
C ALA A 243 -11.54 -10.52 0.72
N GLN A 244 -12.11 -10.90 1.88
CA GLN A 244 -13.56 -10.88 2.09
C GLN A 244 -14.14 -9.48 1.95
N LEU A 245 -13.39 -8.45 2.34
CA LEU A 245 -13.76 -7.04 2.23
C LEU A 245 -13.99 -6.56 0.79
N PHE A 246 -13.59 -7.38 -0.21
CA PHE A 246 -13.76 -7.08 -1.62
C PHE A 246 -14.79 -7.98 -2.34
N VAL A 247 -15.50 -8.84 -1.60
CA VAL A 247 -16.35 -9.89 -2.21
C VAL A 247 -17.50 -9.34 -3.05
N ARG A 248 -17.97 -8.13 -2.75
CA ARG A 248 -19.07 -7.46 -3.46
C ARG A 248 -18.64 -6.64 -4.68
N PHE A 249 -17.34 -6.56 -4.98
CA PHE A 249 -16.84 -5.77 -6.10
C PHE A 249 -16.51 -6.63 -7.32
N ASP A 250 -17.13 -6.32 -8.47
CA ASP A 250 -16.86 -7.01 -9.73
C ASP A 250 -15.50 -6.62 -10.35
N THR A 251 -15.13 -7.27 -11.46
CA THR A 251 -13.91 -6.95 -12.23
C THR A 251 -13.81 -5.51 -12.73
N GLN A 252 -14.92 -4.77 -12.82
CA GLN A 252 -14.97 -3.35 -13.19
C GLN A 252 -15.00 -2.40 -11.98
N GLY A 253 -14.92 -2.96 -10.77
CA GLY A 253 -14.94 -2.24 -9.51
C GLY A 253 -16.31 -1.74 -9.06
N ARG A 254 -17.41 -2.24 -9.65
CA ARG A 254 -18.76 -1.90 -9.18
C ARG A 254 -19.13 -2.79 -8.00
N TRP A 255 -19.77 -2.18 -7.01
CA TRP A 255 -20.32 -2.87 -5.86
C TRP A 255 -21.71 -3.47 -6.17
N HIS A 256 -21.97 -4.68 -5.69
CA HIS A 256 -23.20 -5.44 -5.93
C HIS A 256 -23.76 -6.01 -4.62
N GLU A 257 -24.93 -5.52 -4.18
CA GLU A 257 -25.58 -5.92 -2.92
C GLU A 257 -25.99 -7.39 -2.89
N GLU A 258 -26.14 -8.02 -4.06
CA GLU A 258 -26.60 -9.38 -4.25
C GLU A 258 -25.46 -10.40 -4.42
N ALA A 259 -24.20 -9.95 -4.50
CA ALA A 259 -23.06 -10.83 -4.73
C ALA A 259 -22.93 -11.94 -3.66
N SER A 260 -23.07 -13.20 -4.08
CA SER A 260 -23.12 -14.33 -3.15
C SER A 260 -21.76 -14.75 -2.60
N GLY A 261 -20.66 -14.37 -3.28
CA GLY A 261 -19.31 -14.83 -2.97
C GLY A 261 -19.08 -16.33 -3.22
N LEU A 262 -20.06 -17.06 -3.77
CA LEU A 262 -19.95 -18.49 -4.02
C LEU A 262 -19.17 -18.75 -5.31
N GLN A 263 -18.43 -19.87 -5.34
CA GLN A 263 -17.73 -20.33 -6.53
C GLN A 263 -18.74 -20.60 -7.64
N ASN A 264 -18.47 -20.08 -8.84
CA ASN A 264 -19.21 -20.50 -10.03
C ASN A 264 -18.73 -21.92 -10.42
N PRO A 265 -19.61 -22.94 -10.40
CA PRO A 265 -19.22 -24.32 -10.74
C PRO A 265 -18.78 -24.49 -12.20
N ASP A 266 -19.21 -23.58 -13.08
CA ASP A 266 -18.83 -23.56 -14.49
C ASP A 266 -17.65 -22.60 -14.78
N GLY A 267 -17.18 -21.86 -13.76
CA GLY A 267 -16.10 -20.88 -13.85
C GLY A 267 -14.73 -21.43 -13.47
N MET A 268 -13.69 -20.59 -13.59
CA MET A 268 -12.37 -20.95 -13.07
C MET A 268 -12.34 -20.85 -11.53
N PRO A 269 -11.46 -21.61 -10.85
CA PRO A 269 -11.30 -21.51 -9.41
C PRO A 269 -11.00 -20.07 -8.98
N GLY A 270 -11.85 -19.51 -8.11
CA GLY A 270 -11.77 -18.14 -7.63
C GLY A 270 -12.64 -17.12 -8.37
N GLU A 271 -13.40 -17.55 -9.38
CA GLU A 271 -14.42 -16.76 -10.08
C GLU A 271 -15.81 -17.07 -9.52
N SER A 272 -16.56 -16.00 -9.24
CA SER A 272 -17.99 -16.06 -8.95
C SER A 272 -18.79 -15.62 -10.17
N TYR A 273 -20.10 -15.43 -10.01
CA TYR A 273 -21.00 -15.02 -11.09
C TYR A 273 -20.75 -13.57 -11.51
N ASP A 274 -21.12 -13.22 -12.74
CA ASP A 274 -21.17 -11.82 -13.23
C ASP A 274 -19.88 -11.01 -13.06
N GLY A 275 -18.72 -11.67 -13.15
CA GLY A 275 -17.42 -11.02 -13.01
C GLY A 275 -17.04 -10.69 -11.56
N LEU A 276 -17.73 -11.28 -10.58
CA LEU A 276 -17.34 -11.26 -9.17
C LEU A 276 -16.29 -12.33 -8.88
N MET A 277 -15.72 -12.27 -7.68
CA MET A 277 -14.69 -13.20 -7.21
C MET A 277 -15.23 -14.05 -6.06
N THR A 278 -14.79 -15.30 -6.00
CA THR A 278 -15.17 -16.24 -4.94
C THR A 278 -14.58 -15.80 -3.60
N SER A 279 -15.38 -15.94 -2.55
CA SER A 279 -14.95 -15.79 -1.16
C SER A 279 -13.95 -16.89 -0.76
N HIS A 280 -13.12 -16.60 0.24
CA HIS A 280 -12.34 -17.65 0.91
C HIS A 280 -13.16 -18.43 1.94
N LEU A 281 -14.36 -17.96 2.27
CA LEU A 281 -15.19 -18.46 3.35
C LEU A 281 -16.22 -19.47 2.84
N VAL A 282 -16.72 -20.29 3.76
CA VAL A 282 -17.77 -21.27 3.48
C VAL A 282 -19.12 -20.65 3.13
N GLU A 283 -19.98 -21.48 2.54
CA GLU A 283 -21.40 -21.19 2.38
C GLU A 283 -22.02 -20.75 3.72
N GLY A 284 -22.78 -19.64 3.70
CA GLY A 284 -23.31 -18.97 4.89
C GLY A 284 -22.49 -17.76 5.35
N LEU A 285 -21.19 -17.71 5.04
CA LEU A 285 -20.31 -16.56 5.27
C LEU A 285 -19.84 -15.90 3.98
N ALA A 286 -19.90 -16.61 2.86
CA ALA A 286 -19.31 -16.18 1.59
C ALA A 286 -19.76 -14.79 1.10
N SER A 287 -21.00 -14.39 1.34
CA SER A 287 -21.52 -13.07 0.95
C SER A 287 -21.32 -11.98 2.01
N ASP A 288 -20.87 -12.32 3.21
CA ASP A 288 -20.79 -11.36 4.32
C ASP A 288 -19.51 -10.52 4.20
N GLU A 289 -19.62 -9.21 4.02
CA GLU A 289 -18.44 -8.33 3.95
C GLU A 289 -17.72 -8.20 5.30
N ARG A 290 -18.39 -8.56 6.40
CA ARG A 290 -17.83 -8.49 7.74
C ARG A 290 -16.65 -9.45 7.86
N SER A 291 -15.55 -8.94 8.37
CA SER A 291 -14.29 -9.68 8.44
C SER A 291 -13.35 -9.08 9.49
N GLN A 292 -12.06 -9.32 9.37
CA GLN A 292 -11.01 -8.76 10.21
C GLN A 292 -10.02 -7.93 9.38
N MET A 293 -9.46 -6.90 10.01
CA MET A 293 -8.33 -6.12 9.52
C MET A 293 -7.47 -5.68 10.72
N LEU A 294 -6.22 -6.12 10.75
CA LEU A 294 -5.25 -5.87 11.82
C LEU A 294 -5.75 -6.31 13.21
N GLY A 295 -6.37 -7.50 13.26
CA GLY A 295 -6.96 -8.09 14.47
C GLY A 295 -8.22 -7.40 14.99
N ARG A 296 -8.75 -6.41 14.27
CA ARG A 296 -10.03 -5.75 14.56
C ARG A 296 -11.12 -6.32 13.67
N GLU A 297 -12.26 -6.67 14.24
CA GLU A 297 -13.47 -6.97 13.46
C GLU A 297 -13.98 -5.68 12.79
N VAL A 298 -14.30 -5.78 11.51
CA VAL A 298 -14.72 -4.66 10.66
C VAL A 298 -15.92 -5.05 9.83
N ALA A 299 -16.85 -4.12 9.63
CA ALA A 299 -18.10 -4.39 8.94
C ALA A 299 -17.95 -4.49 7.42
N HIS A 300 -17.02 -3.69 6.86
CA HIS A 300 -16.79 -3.53 5.43
C HIS A 300 -15.44 -2.85 5.17
N LEU A 301 -15.11 -2.65 3.88
CA LEU A 301 -13.83 -2.05 3.47
C LEU A 301 -13.58 -0.63 4.02
N GLY A 302 -14.63 0.18 4.24
CA GLY A 302 -14.50 1.49 4.92
C GLY A 302 -13.87 1.40 6.31
N GLU A 303 -14.47 0.64 7.23
CA GLU A 303 -13.91 0.42 8.58
C GLU A 303 -12.54 -0.27 8.55
N ALA A 304 -12.29 -1.13 7.57
CA ALA A 304 -10.97 -1.73 7.39
C ALA A 304 -9.90 -0.68 7.01
N ALA A 305 -10.26 0.29 6.17
CA ALA A 305 -9.36 1.36 5.77
C ALA A 305 -9.06 2.32 6.93
N GLU A 306 -10.04 2.56 7.81
CA GLU A 306 -9.83 3.25 9.09
C GLU A 306 -8.84 2.48 9.98
N ALA A 307 -9.06 1.17 10.17
CA ALA A 307 -8.15 0.33 10.96
C ALA A 307 -6.71 0.35 10.41
N VAL A 308 -6.55 0.37 9.08
CA VAL A 308 -5.23 0.54 8.43
C VAL A 308 -4.65 1.92 8.75
N ALA A 309 -5.40 3.00 8.54
CA ALA A 309 -4.92 4.37 8.73
C ALA A 309 -4.52 4.65 10.20
N GLU A 310 -5.20 4.04 11.16
CA GLU A 310 -4.93 4.14 12.60
C GLU A 310 -3.72 3.28 13.05
N HIS A 311 -3.31 2.30 12.25
CA HIS A 311 -2.27 1.36 12.66
C HIS A 311 -0.86 1.96 12.52
N PRO A 312 0.07 1.75 13.49
CA PRO A 312 1.43 2.32 13.45
C PRO A 312 2.24 2.00 12.18
N GLU A 313 1.95 0.85 11.57
CA GLU A 313 2.61 0.42 10.33
C GLU A 313 2.24 1.27 9.11
N PHE A 314 1.12 1.99 9.15
CA PHE A 314 0.71 2.88 8.06
C PHE A 314 1.69 4.04 7.88
N LEU A 315 1.98 4.76 8.97
CA LEU A 315 2.95 5.86 8.93
C LEU A 315 4.36 5.35 8.67
N ARG A 316 4.76 4.22 9.27
CA ARG A 316 6.05 3.56 8.97
C ARG A 316 6.17 3.27 7.47
N CYS A 317 5.13 2.68 6.87
CA CYS A 317 5.14 2.37 5.45
C CYS A 317 5.17 3.64 4.59
N ALA A 318 4.43 4.69 4.98
CA ALA A 318 4.47 5.98 4.28
C ALA A 318 5.89 6.57 4.21
N VAL A 319 6.65 6.49 5.31
CA VAL A 319 8.07 6.90 5.35
C VAL A 319 8.90 6.13 4.33
N GLU A 320 8.76 4.80 4.27
CA GLU A 320 9.50 3.95 3.32
C GLU A 320 9.14 4.27 1.87
N LYS A 321 7.85 4.51 1.58
CA LYS A 321 7.39 4.89 0.24
C LYS A 321 7.88 6.29 -0.15
N ILE A 322 7.97 7.24 0.79
CA ILE A 322 8.54 8.58 0.52
C ILE A 322 10.01 8.46 0.16
N VAL A 323 10.80 7.66 0.89
CA VAL A 323 12.22 7.44 0.55
C VAL A 323 12.34 6.79 -0.83
N ALA A 324 11.61 5.70 -1.08
CA ALA A 324 11.66 5.02 -2.38
C ALA A 324 11.18 5.92 -3.53
N HIS A 325 10.29 6.87 -3.26
CA HIS A 325 9.82 7.84 -4.25
C HIS A 325 10.85 8.93 -4.55
N ALA A 326 11.48 9.48 -3.51
CA ALA A 326 12.46 10.56 -3.58
C ALA A 326 13.84 10.07 -4.05
N VAL A 327 14.21 8.83 -3.69
CA VAL A 327 15.51 8.20 -3.95
C VAL A 327 15.30 6.74 -4.39
N PRO A 328 14.97 6.49 -5.68
CA PRO A 328 14.49 5.18 -6.16
C PRO A 328 15.44 3.97 -5.99
N THR A 329 16.71 4.21 -5.70
CA THR A 329 17.73 3.16 -5.50
C THR A 329 18.08 2.94 -4.03
N THR A 330 17.39 3.61 -3.11
CA THR A 330 17.68 3.55 -1.68
C THR A 330 16.56 2.85 -0.94
N SER A 331 16.92 1.82 -0.19
CA SER A 331 16.09 1.23 0.86
C SER A 331 16.53 1.77 2.21
N VAL A 332 15.57 2.11 3.06
CA VAL A 332 15.84 2.37 4.48
C VAL A 332 15.52 1.14 5.30
N ASP A 333 16.28 0.94 6.37
CA ASP A 333 15.97 -0.14 7.31
C ASP A 333 14.68 0.20 8.09
N ARG A 334 14.03 -0.85 8.59
CA ARG A 334 12.76 -0.73 9.33
C ARG A 334 12.89 0.08 10.62
N ARG A 335 14.07 0.10 11.26
CA ARG A 335 14.28 0.87 12.50
C ARG A 335 14.25 2.36 12.19
N PHE A 336 14.86 2.81 11.10
CA PHE A 336 14.76 4.20 10.65
C PHE A 336 13.30 4.61 10.44
N SER A 337 12.53 3.86 9.64
CA SER A 337 11.13 4.21 9.36
C SER A 337 10.25 4.19 10.61
N THR A 338 10.52 3.29 11.55
CA THR A 338 9.83 3.22 12.85
C THR A 338 10.18 4.41 13.76
N GLU A 339 11.46 4.81 13.79
CA GLU A 339 11.92 5.98 14.55
C GLU A 339 11.25 7.25 14.04
N ILE A 340 11.24 7.47 12.71
CA ILE A 340 10.53 8.61 12.10
C ILE A 340 9.05 8.58 12.45
N ALA A 341 8.38 7.44 12.24
CA ALA A 341 6.94 7.31 12.50
C ALA A 341 6.58 7.65 13.95
N ALA A 342 7.43 7.28 14.92
CA ALA A 342 7.23 7.59 16.34
C ALA A 342 7.41 9.07 16.70
N THR A 343 8.03 9.88 15.84
CA THR A 343 8.15 11.34 16.03
C THR A 343 6.97 12.13 15.47
N LEU A 344 6.15 11.48 14.64
CA LEU A 344 4.96 12.10 14.07
C LEU A 344 3.87 12.18 15.16
N GLY A 345 3.14 13.29 15.19
CA GLY A 345 2.00 13.46 16.08
C GLY A 345 0.80 12.62 15.64
N GLU A 346 -0.35 12.88 16.27
CA GLU A 346 -1.65 12.38 15.80
C GLU A 346 -1.94 13.04 14.44
N ASP A 347 -2.40 12.24 13.46
CA ASP A 347 -2.88 12.70 12.16
C ASP A 347 -1.90 13.58 11.33
N PRO A 348 -0.64 13.11 11.08
CA PRO A 348 0.33 13.91 10.35
C PRO A 348 -0.11 14.16 8.90
N THR A 349 0.17 15.35 8.38
CA THR A 349 0.00 15.66 6.96
C THR A 349 1.10 15.00 6.11
N PHE A 350 0.92 14.98 4.79
CA PHE A 350 2.00 14.56 3.90
C PHE A 350 3.26 15.45 4.01
N VAL A 351 3.09 16.74 4.31
CA VAL A 351 4.23 17.65 4.52
C VAL A 351 5.00 17.26 5.78
N ASP A 352 4.31 16.90 6.86
CA ASP A 352 4.95 16.44 8.10
C ASP A 352 5.77 15.16 7.87
N LEU A 353 5.21 14.21 7.12
CA LEU A 353 5.90 12.98 6.72
C LEU A 353 7.16 13.28 5.91
N VAL A 354 7.07 14.16 4.90
CA VAL A 354 8.19 14.53 4.03
C VAL A 354 9.29 15.25 4.81
N VAL A 355 8.93 16.21 5.68
CA VAL A 355 9.88 16.93 6.53
C VAL A 355 10.57 15.95 7.48
N ALA A 356 9.81 15.20 8.28
CA ALA A 356 10.37 14.27 9.26
C ALA A 356 11.31 13.25 8.61
N THR A 357 10.98 12.76 7.41
CA THR A 357 11.77 11.76 6.69
C THR A 357 13.03 12.36 6.05
N LEU A 358 12.88 13.38 5.20
CA LEU A 358 13.95 13.84 4.31
C LEU A 358 14.88 14.87 4.95
N THR A 359 14.52 15.38 6.13
CA THR A 359 15.39 16.27 6.91
C THR A 359 15.96 15.60 8.15
N HIS A 360 15.74 14.30 8.33
CA HIS A 360 16.36 13.56 9.41
C HIS A 360 17.88 13.54 9.25
N PRO A 361 18.69 13.93 10.26
CA PRO A 361 20.14 14.06 10.12
C PRO A 361 20.83 12.80 9.57
N ARG A 362 20.43 11.62 10.06
CA ARG A 362 20.98 10.34 9.56
C ARG A 362 20.70 10.11 8.07
N PHE A 363 19.50 10.44 7.60
CA PHE A 363 19.13 10.27 6.19
C PHE A 363 19.92 11.25 5.31
N VAL A 364 19.96 12.53 5.69
CA VAL A 364 20.68 13.58 4.96
C VAL A 364 22.16 13.27 4.85
N ARG A 365 22.80 12.88 5.95
CA ARG A 365 24.22 12.50 5.96
C ARG A 365 24.48 11.28 5.10
N SER A 366 23.72 10.20 5.28
CA SER A 366 23.93 8.96 4.54
C SER A 366 23.74 9.17 3.03
N LEU A 367 22.71 9.91 2.62
CA LEU A 367 22.50 10.25 1.22
C LEU A 367 23.61 11.16 0.68
N GLY A 368 24.03 12.18 1.45
CA GLY A 368 25.14 13.05 1.08
C GLY A 368 26.43 12.26 0.82
N GLU A 369 26.80 11.36 1.74
CA GLU A 369 27.97 10.49 1.61
C GLU A 369 27.87 9.56 0.39
N GLN A 370 26.71 8.92 0.17
CA GLN A 370 26.46 8.08 -1.00
C GLN A 370 26.62 8.85 -2.31
N LEU A 371 26.28 10.14 -2.31
CA LEU A 371 26.41 11.04 -3.46
C LEU A 371 27.80 11.71 -3.55
N GLY A 372 28.74 11.36 -2.67
CA GLY A 372 30.13 11.83 -2.70
C GLY A 372 30.35 13.22 -2.07
N ALA A 373 29.44 13.68 -1.21
CA ALA A 373 29.66 14.89 -0.42
C ALA A 373 30.74 14.63 0.65
N PRO A 374 31.75 15.52 0.78
CA PRO A 374 32.80 15.42 1.80
C PRO A 374 32.29 15.64 3.23
#